data_AF-A0A1Q7DF98-F1
#
_entry.id   AF-A0A1Q7DF98-F1
#
_cell.length_a   1.000
_cell.length_b   1.000
_cell.length_c   1.000
_cell.angle_alpha   90.00
_cell.angle_beta   90.00
_cell.angle_gamma   90.00
#
_symmetry.space_group_name_H-M   'P 1'
#
loop_
_entity.id
_entity.type
_entity.pdbx_description
1 polymer ?
#
loop_
_entity_poly.entity_id
_entity_poly.type
_entity_poly.pdbx_seq_one_letter_code
_entity_poly.pdbx_strand_id
1 'polypeptide(L)'
;MKRIAFLVFPHLTFLDFVGAYDALRRVAALGIDPAVKHRIIGTAAEIVDESGLVMKPDGVYEDLGDLDLLYVPGGFGTRRLVDDERCIAYLRSWGFARPLASVCTGALLLGRAGYLTGKRATTHHRAYDRLRPYCAEVVTDRRIVDEGVVVTAGGVASSLDLGLYLVEKFWGQPARATISTQMEYRGYAAI
;
A
#
# COMPACT_ATOMS: atom_id res chain seq x y z
N MET A 1 2.39 -3.80 -15.84
CA MET A 1 2.29 -4.15 -14.42
C MET A 1 2.26 -5.66 -14.29
N LYS A 2 3.33 -6.30 -13.82
CA LYS A 2 3.47 -7.76 -13.71
C LYS A 2 4.02 -8.23 -12.37
N ARG A 3 4.84 -7.44 -11.68
CA ARG A 3 5.46 -7.83 -10.40
C ARG A 3 5.14 -6.80 -9.32
N ILE A 4 4.47 -7.23 -8.25
CA ILE A 4 3.99 -6.34 -7.19
C ILE A 4 4.75 -6.61 -5.91
N ALA A 5 5.34 -5.57 -5.32
CA ALA A 5 6.01 -5.61 -4.04
C ALA A 5 5.07 -5.13 -2.93
N PHE A 6 4.98 -5.88 -1.83
CA PHE A 6 4.34 -5.43 -0.60
C PHE A 6 5.40 -5.33 0.48
N LEU A 7 5.66 -4.11 0.98
CA LEU A 7 6.53 -3.92 2.12
C LEU A 7 5.76 -4.27 3.41
N VAL A 8 6.34 -5.09 4.27
CA VAL A 8 5.78 -5.42 5.59
C VAL A 8 6.82 -5.20 6.68
N PHE A 9 6.37 -4.81 7.87
CA PHE A 9 7.26 -4.42 8.96
C PHE A 9 6.62 -4.69 10.33
N PRO A 10 7.41 -4.89 11.40
CA PRO A 10 6.85 -5.13 12.73
C PRO A 10 5.86 -4.03 13.15
N HIS A 11 4.76 -4.44 13.76
CA HIS A 11 3.64 -3.60 14.18
C HIS A 11 2.93 -2.86 13.03
N LEU A 12 2.90 -3.46 11.83
CA LEU A 12 1.95 -3.04 10.80
C LEU A 12 0.51 -3.31 11.25
N THR A 13 -0.45 -2.58 10.69
CA THR A 13 -1.87 -2.92 10.85
C THR A 13 -2.22 -3.93 9.77
N PHE A 14 -2.49 -5.18 10.14
CA PHE A 14 -2.57 -6.28 9.16
C PHE A 14 -3.61 -6.02 8.06
N LEU A 15 -4.75 -5.40 8.39
CA LEU A 15 -5.79 -5.04 7.41
C LEU A 15 -5.30 -4.04 6.34
N ASP A 16 -4.35 -3.15 6.66
CA ASP A 16 -3.76 -2.23 5.68
C ASP A 16 -3.02 -3.01 4.59
N PHE A 17 -2.38 -4.13 4.96
CA PHE A 17 -1.70 -5.01 4.04
C PHE A 17 -2.68 -5.93 3.31
N VAL A 18 -3.44 -6.74 4.06
CA VAL A 18 -4.20 -7.84 3.45
C VAL A 18 -5.35 -7.37 2.56
N GLY A 19 -5.95 -6.21 2.81
CA GLY A 19 -7.04 -5.70 1.97
C GLY A 19 -6.59 -5.45 0.52
N ALA A 20 -5.46 -4.77 0.32
CA ALA A 20 -4.94 -4.53 -1.02
C ALA A 20 -4.28 -5.78 -1.62
N TYR A 21 -3.57 -6.57 -0.79
CA TYR A 21 -3.01 -7.84 -1.21
C TYR A 21 -4.08 -8.78 -1.78
N ASP A 22 -5.24 -8.87 -1.14
CA ASP A 22 -6.33 -9.74 -1.57
C ASP A 22 -6.91 -9.34 -2.94
N ALA A 23 -7.11 -8.05 -3.17
CA ALA A 23 -7.57 -7.57 -4.48
C ALA A 23 -6.53 -7.79 -5.58
N LEU A 24 -5.25 -7.47 -5.32
CA LEU A 24 -4.19 -7.53 -6.32
C LEU A 24 -3.78 -8.98 -6.66
N ARG A 25 -3.72 -9.90 -5.68
CA ARG A 25 -3.40 -11.31 -5.95
C ARG A 25 -4.44 -12.00 -6.84
N ARG A 26 -5.70 -11.52 -6.82
CA ARG A 26 -6.81 -12.09 -7.60
C ARG A 26 -6.68 -11.80 -9.10
N VAL A 27 -5.86 -10.84 -9.51
CA VAL A 27 -5.56 -10.60 -10.93
C VAL A 27 -5.00 -11.86 -11.59
N ALA A 28 -4.04 -12.53 -10.96
CA ALA A 28 -3.52 -13.80 -11.45
C ALA A 28 -4.51 -14.96 -11.18
N ALA A 29 -5.05 -15.05 -9.96
CA ALA A 29 -5.87 -16.18 -9.54
C ALA A 29 -7.20 -16.31 -10.31
N LEU A 30 -7.75 -15.22 -10.83
CA LEU A 30 -8.96 -15.20 -11.66
C LEU A 30 -8.67 -15.16 -13.17
N GLY A 31 -7.40 -15.32 -13.57
CA GLY A 31 -7.01 -15.41 -14.99
C GLY A 31 -7.07 -14.09 -15.76
N ILE A 32 -7.19 -12.94 -15.09
CA ILE A 32 -7.17 -11.61 -15.72
C ILE A 32 -5.80 -11.34 -16.34
N ASP A 33 -4.74 -11.64 -15.59
CA ASP A 33 -3.37 -11.60 -16.09
C ASP A 33 -2.52 -12.66 -15.35
N PRO A 34 -2.41 -13.88 -15.92
CA PRO A 34 -1.71 -15.00 -15.28
C PRO A 34 -0.21 -14.77 -15.05
N ALA A 35 0.38 -13.77 -15.71
CA ALA A 35 1.79 -13.43 -15.54
C ALA A 35 2.05 -12.55 -14.31
N VAL A 36 1.00 -12.08 -13.62
CA VAL A 36 1.14 -11.28 -12.41
C VAL A 36 1.70 -12.12 -11.26
N LYS A 37 2.74 -11.61 -10.62
CA LYS A 37 3.37 -12.18 -9.42
C LYS A 37 3.41 -11.12 -8.32
N HIS A 38 3.39 -11.58 -7.08
CA HIS A 38 3.59 -10.72 -5.91
C HIS A 38 4.80 -11.20 -5.11
N ARG A 39 5.42 -10.27 -4.40
CA ARG A 39 6.51 -10.50 -3.45
C ARG A 39 6.20 -9.74 -2.17
N ILE A 40 6.21 -10.44 -1.04
CA ILE A 40 6.08 -9.85 0.29
C ILE A 40 7.49 -9.66 0.83
N ILE A 41 7.91 -8.41 1.00
CA ILE A 41 9.27 -8.07 1.42
C ILE A 41 9.21 -7.47 2.82
N GLY A 42 9.92 -8.08 3.76
CA GLY A 42 9.97 -7.65 5.15
C GLY A 42 11.09 -6.67 5.45
N THR A 43 10.91 -5.89 6.51
CA THR A 43 12.03 -5.24 7.22
C THR A 43 12.69 -6.17 8.25
N ALA A 44 12.11 -7.34 8.50
CA ALA A 44 12.63 -8.42 9.33
C ALA A 44 12.14 -9.78 8.79
N ALA A 45 12.81 -10.88 9.14
CA ALA A 45 12.48 -12.24 8.67
C ALA A 45 11.20 -12.81 9.29
N GLU A 46 10.75 -12.21 10.39
CA GLU A 46 9.47 -12.49 11.03
C GLU A 46 8.84 -11.16 11.41
N ILE A 47 7.56 -11.02 11.10
CA ILE A 47 6.80 -9.81 11.31
C ILE A 47 5.65 -10.13 12.25
N VAL A 48 5.63 -9.45 13.40
CA VAL A 48 4.52 -9.51 14.35
C VAL A 48 3.72 -8.23 14.20
N ASP A 49 2.42 -8.33 13.97
CA ASP A 49 1.53 -7.16 13.87
C ASP A 49 1.28 -6.51 15.25
N GLU A 50 0.37 -5.53 15.31
CA GLU A 50 0.03 -4.86 16.58
C GLU A 50 -0.71 -5.73 17.60
N SER A 51 -1.28 -6.86 17.17
CA SER A 51 -2.14 -7.75 17.97
C SER A 51 -1.50 -9.13 18.22
N GLY A 52 -0.29 -9.38 17.72
CA GLY A 52 0.45 -10.63 17.91
C GLY A 52 0.33 -11.63 16.75
N LEU A 53 -0.34 -11.27 15.64
CA LEU A 53 -0.35 -12.10 14.44
C LEU A 53 1.06 -12.13 13.83
N VAL A 54 1.55 -13.34 13.56
CA VAL A 54 2.90 -13.56 13.02
C VAL A 54 2.81 -13.92 11.53
N MET A 55 3.62 -13.25 10.72
CA MET A 55 3.81 -13.58 9.31
C MET A 55 5.30 -13.69 8.94
N LYS A 56 5.61 -14.57 7.99
CA LYS A 56 6.93 -14.69 7.38
C LYS A 56 6.89 -14.08 5.98
N PRO A 57 7.62 -12.98 5.72
CA PRO A 57 7.76 -12.44 4.37
C PRO A 57 8.60 -13.39 3.51
N ASP A 58 8.56 -13.20 2.20
CA ASP A 58 9.31 -14.04 1.28
C ASP A 58 10.83 -13.75 1.31
N GLY A 59 11.21 -12.56 1.78
CA GLY A 59 12.57 -12.09 1.91
C GLY A 59 12.65 -10.81 2.75
N VAL A 60 13.87 -10.33 3.03
CA VAL A 60 14.12 -9.15 3.86
C VAL A 60 14.95 -8.14 3.09
N TYR A 61 14.43 -6.94 2.85
CA TYR A 61 15.11 -5.88 2.10
C TYR A 61 15.70 -6.36 0.75
N GLU A 62 14.97 -7.21 0.03
CA GLU A 62 15.37 -7.70 -1.29
C GLU A 62 15.39 -6.57 -2.33
N ASP A 63 16.12 -6.77 -3.43
CA ASP A 63 16.16 -5.80 -4.53
C ASP A 63 14.75 -5.54 -5.10
N LEU A 64 14.46 -4.28 -5.39
CA LEU A 64 13.20 -3.82 -5.96
C LEU A 64 13.29 -3.58 -7.48
N GLY A 65 14.47 -3.73 -8.09
CA GLY A 65 14.77 -3.29 -9.46
C GLY A 65 13.89 -3.92 -10.54
N ASP A 66 13.44 -5.16 -10.34
CA ASP A 66 12.62 -5.91 -11.31
C ASP A 66 11.11 -5.82 -11.05
N LEU A 67 10.67 -5.12 -10.00
CA LEU A 67 9.26 -5.00 -9.62
C LEU A 67 8.60 -3.80 -10.32
N ASP A 68 7.26 -3.76 -10.39
CA ASP A 68 6.51 -2.74 -11.14
C ASP A 68 5.65 -1.82 -10.26
N LEU A 69 5.24 -2.29 -9.08
CA LEU A 69 4.45 -1.55 -8.11
C LEU A 69 4.94 -1.83 -6.70
N LEU A 70 5.15 -0.78 -5.89
CA LEU A 70 5.42 -0.90 -4.46
C LEU A 70 4.20 -0.48 -3.64
N TYR A 71 3.76 -1.35 -2.74
CA TYR A 71 2.68 -1.09 -1.80
C TYR A 71 3.21 -1.02 -0.37
N VAL A 72 2.87 0.06 0.35
CA VAL A 72 3.34 0.33 1.73
C VAL A 72 2.13 0.48 2.67
N PRO A 73 1.88 -0.47 3.58
CA PRO A 73 0.81 -0.37 4.57
C PRO A 73 1.15 0.65 5.68
N GLY A 74 0.18 0.94 6.54
CA GLY A 74 0.40 1.69 7.78
C GLY A 74 0.54 0.79 9.01
N GLY A 75 0.29 1.39 10.17
CA GLY A 75 0.38 0.74 11.48
C GLY A 75 1.37 1.45 12.41
N PHE A 76 1.40 1.02 13.66
CA PHE A 76 2.25 1.64 14.68
C PHE A 76 3.75 1.55 14.38
N GLY A 77 4.20 0.55 13.62
CA GLY A 77 5.58 0.41 13.17
C GLY A 77 6.11 1.63 12.41
N THR A 78 5.24 2.31 11.66
CA THR A 78 5.59 3.54 10.90
C THR A 78 6.16 4.66 11.77
N ARG A 79 5.83 4.69 13.07
CA ARG A 79 6.35 5.71 14.00
C ARG A 79 7.85 5.59 14.23
N ARG A 80 8.40 4.38 14.20
CA ARG A 80 9.84 4.15 14.32
C ARG A 80 10.51 4.20 12.95
N LEU A 81 9.86 3.64 11.93
CA LEU A 81 10.44 3.53 10.59
C LEU A 81 10.62 4.87 9.87
N VAL A 82 9.87 5.92 10.24
CA VAL A 82 10.06 7.26 9.67
C VAL A 82 11.45 7.84 9.98
N ASP A 83 12.08 7.39 11.07
CA ASP A 83 13.42 7.80 11.48
C ASP A 83 14.47 6.68 11.25
N ASP A 84 14.05 5.56 10.66
CA ASP A 84 14.93 4.44 10.31
C ASP A 84 15.55 4.68 8.92
N GLU A 85 16.81 5.11 8.89
CA GLU A 85 17.50 5.43 7.64
C GLU A 85 17.66 4.23 6.70
N ARG A 86 17.69 2.98 7.21
CA ARG A 86 17.71 1.79 6.35
C ARG A 86 16.38 1.63 5.62
N CYS A 87 15.26 1.79 6.33
CA CYS A 87 13.93 1.72 5.73
C CYS A 87 13.71 2.86 4.72
N ILE A 88 14.09 4.10 5.07
CA ILE A 88 13.92 5.25 4.19
C ILE A 88 14.83 5.16 2.96
N ALA A 89 16.09 4.74 3.11
CA ALA A 89 16.97 4.50 1.97
C ALA A 89 16.45 3.39 1.06
N TYR A 90 15.88 2.32 1.65
CA TYR A 90 15.25 1.25 0.88
C TYR A 90 14.02 1.72 0.10
N LEU A 91 13.17 2.56 0.70
CA LEU A 91 12.06 3.17 -0.03
C LEU A 91 12.58 4.02 -1.18
N ARG A 92 13.60 4.86 -0.96
CA ARG A 92 14.21 5.70 -2.02
C ARG A 92 14.80 4.90 -3.17
N SER A 93 15.30 3.67 -2.92
CA SER A 93 15.83 2.82 -3.99
C SER A 93 14.77 2.38 -5.01
N TRP A 94 13.47 2.50 -4.67
CA TRP A 94 12.38 2.29 -5.61
C TRP A 94 12.45 3.25 -6.81
N GLY A 95 12.91 4.49 -6.62
CA GLY A 95 12.94 5.53 -7.66
C GLY A 95 11.63 6.31 -7.81
N PHE A 96 11.73 7.64 -8.00
CA PHE A 96 10.61 8.59 -7.91
C PHE A 96 9.61 8.55 -9.06
N ALA A 97 9.97 7.96 -10.20
CA ALA A 97 9.11 7.86 -11.38
C ALA A 97 8.30 6.55 -11.43
N ARG A 98 8.45 5.66 -10.44
CA ARG A 98 7.85 4.32 -10.46
C ARG A 98 6.57 4.27 -9.61
N PRO A 99 5.53 3.54 -10.05
CA PRO A 99 4.26 3.47 -9.32
C PRO A 99 4.42 2.96 -7.89
N LEU A 100 3.87 3.69 -6.92
CA LEU A 100 3.76 3.23 -5.54
C LEU A 100 2.46 3.68 -4.90
N ALA A 101 2.02 2.90 -3.92
CA ALA A 101 0.79 3.17 -3.20
C ALA A 101 0.96 2.97 -1.69
N SER A 102 0.18 3.68 -0.89
CA SER A 102 0.16 3.48 0.56
C SER A 102 -1.23 3.65 1.17
N VAL A 103 -1.43 3.02 2.32
CA VAL A 103 -2.61 3.17 3.18
C VAL A 103 -2.20 3.71 4.52
N CYS A 104 -3.10 4.45 5.18
CA CYS A 104 -2.97 4.86 6.56
C CYS A 104 -1.65 5.60 6.75
N THR A 105 -0.88 5.28 7.79
CA THR A 105 0.39 5.93 8.11
C THR A 105 1.54 5.51 7.19
N GLY A 106 1.34 4.60 6.23
CA GLY A 106 2.32 4.30 5.19
C GLY A 106 2.67 5.53 4.35
N ALA A 107 1.73 6.47 4.20
CA ALA A 107 1.96 7.75 3.55
C ALA A 107 3.04 8.61 4.26
N LEU A 108 3.25 8.43 5.58
CA LEU A 108 4.32 9.13 6.30
C LEU A 108 5.70 8.63 5.86
N LEU A 109 5.83 7.32 5.60
CA LEU A 109 7.07 6.74 5.09
C LEU A 109 7.35 7.21 3.67
N LEU A 110 6.31 7.27 2.82
CA LEU A 110 6.44 7.82 1.47
C LEU A 110 6.83 9.30 1.51
N GLY A 111 6.21 10.07 2.39
CA GLY A 111 6.50 11.48 2.61
C GLY A 111 7.95 11.71 3.02
N ARG A 112 8.43 10.98 4.04
CA ARG A 112 9.83 11.04 4.51
C ARG A 112 10.83 10.62 3.43
N ALA A 113 10.50 9.63 2.61
CA ALA A 113 11.33 9.23 1.49
C ALA A 113 11.34 10.24 0.33
N GLY A 114 10.44 11.24 0.35
CA GLY A 114 10.40 12.37 -0.58
C GLY A 114 9.34 12.25 -1.68
N TYR A 115 8.59 11.15 -1.73
CA TYR A 115 7.63 10.86 -2.81
C TYR A 115 6.46 11.83 -2.86
N LEU A 116 6.13 12.48 -1.74
CA LEU A 116 4.96 13.36 -1.63
C LEU A 116 5.31 14.85 -1.81
N THR A 117 6.58 15.19 -2.04
CA THR A 117 7.04 16.56 -2.23
C THR A 117 6.27 17.23 -3.37
N GLY A 118 5.59 18.33 -3.08
CA GLY A 118 4.80 19.08 -4.08
C GLY A 118 3.51 18.39 -4.54
N LYS A 119 3.10 17.28 -3.90
CA LYS A 119 1.91 16.51 -4.26
C LYS A 119 0.81 16.65 -3.22
N ARG A 120 -0.43 16.38 -3.63
CA ARG A 120 -1.54 16.17 -2.69
C ARG A 120 -1.50 14.74 -2.15
N ALA A 121 -1.84 14.54 -0.89
CA ALA A 121 -1.85 13.20 -0.31
C ALA A 121 -2.89 13.09 0.81
N THR A 122 -3.29 11.86 1.12
CA THR A 122 -4.07 11.56 2.32
C THR A 122 -3.37 10.50 3.19
N THR A 123 -3.85 10.32 4.41
CA THR A 123 -3.38 9.32 5.37
C THR A 123 -4.52 9.00 6.34
N HIS A 124 -4.26 8.21 7.37
CA HIS A 124 -5.21 8.03 8.46
C HIS A 124 -5.54 9.38 9.12
N HIS A 125 -6.80 9.66 9.42
CA HIS A 125 -7.25 10.97 9.92
C HIS A 125 -6.47 11.48 11.15
N ARG A 126 -6.08 10.57 12.06
CA ARG A 126 -5.23 10.90 13.22
C ARG A 126 -3.78 11.30 12.90
N ALA A 127 -3.36 11.19 11.64
CA ALA A 127 -2.00 11.45 11.19
C ALA A 127 -1.91 12.61 10.20
N TYR A 128 -3.00 13.34 9.93
CA TYR A 128 -2.99 14.48 9.01
C TYR A 128 -1.93 15.51 9.35
N ASP A 129 -1.82 15.95 10.61
CA ASP A 129 -0.81 16.95 10.99
C ASP A 129 0.63 16.44 10.86
N ARG A 130 0.84 15.12 11.01
CA ARG A 130 2.14 14.48 10.77
C ARG A 130 2.48 14.35 9.28
N LEU A 131 1.47 14.36 8.41
CA LEU A 131 1.66 14.30 6.95
C LEU A 131 1.97 15.67 6.35
N ARG A 132 1.40 16.75 6.92
CA ARG A 132 1.54 18.13 6.41
C ARG A 132 2.98 18.54 6.02
N PRO A 133 4.04 18.20 6.77
CA PRO A 133 5.40 18.60 6.42
C PRO A 133 5.95 17.93 5.16
N TYR A 134 5.31 16.86 4.65
CA TYR A 134 5.84 16.04 3.56
C TYR A 134 5.13 16.25 2.22
N CYS A 135 4.01 16.98 2.18
CA CYS A 135 3.18 17.14 0.99
C CYS A 135 2.73 18.59 0.79
N ALA A 136 2.26 18.91 -0.42
CA ALA A 136 1.72 20.25 -0.71
C ALA A 136 0.37 20.47 -0.02
N GLU A 137 -0.46 19.42 0.05
CA GLU A 137 -1.79 19.48 0.63
C GLU A 137 -2.15 18.13 1.24
N VAL A 138 -2.76 18.15 2.43
CA VAL A 138 -3.39 16.98 3.04
C VAL A 138 -4.87 16.99 2.69
N VAL A 139 -5.30 16.03 1.87
CA VAL A 139 -6.70 15.87 1.44
C VAL A 139 -7.46 15.08 2.51
N THR A 140 -8.51 15.67 3.07
CA THR A 140 -9.25 15.11 4.22
C THR A 140 -10.63 14.57 3.87
N ASP A 141 -11.14 14.86 2.68
CA ASP A 141 -12.51 14.54 2.23
C ASP A 141 -12.52 13.49 1.10
N ARG A 142 -11.39 12.84 0.84
CA ARG A 142 -11.25 11.75 -0.14
C ARG A 142 -10.60 10.55 0.50
N ARG A 143 -11.10 9.37 0.16
CA ARG A 143 -10.58 8.08 0.62
C ARG A 143 -9.28 7.70 -0.06
N ILE A 144 -9.15 8.03 -1.35
CA ILE A 144 -8.00 7.76 -2.22
C ILE A 144 -7.61 9.07 -2.91
N VAL A 145 -6.31 9.35 -2.95
CA VAL A 145 -5.71 10.47 -3.68
C VAL A 145 -4.66 9.91 -4.62
N ASP A 146 -4.84 10.14 -5.93
CA ASP A 146 -3.94 9.70 -6.99
C ASP A 146 -3.25 10.92 -7.63
N GLU A 147 -1.92 10.96 -7.54
CA GLU A 147 -1.05 11.99 -8.13
C GLU A 147 -0.12 11.38 -9.19
N GLY A 148 -0.69 10.50 -10.03
CA GLY A 148 -0.02 9.84 -11.14
C GLY A 148 0.69 8.56 -10.72
N VAL A 149 1.96 8.70 -10.32
CA VAL A 149 2.81 7.58 -9.90
C VAL A 149 2.71 7.29 -8.39
N VAL A 150 2.12 8.19 -7.60
CA VAL A 150 1.91 7.98 -6.16
C VAL A 150 0.42 7.98 -5.85
N VAL A 151 -0.06 6.92 -5.20
CA VAL A 151 -1.44 6.83 -4.73
C VAL A 151 -1.45 6.68 -3.20
N THR A 152 -2.21 7.50 -2.50
CA THR A 152 -2.34 7.40 -1.04
C THR A 152 -3.80 7.18 -0.68
N ALA A 153 -4.06 6.38 0.36
CA ALA A 153 -5.41 6.16 0.87
C ALA A 153 -5.47 6.29 2.40
N GLY A 154 -6.67 6.60 2.89
CA GLY A 154 -6.92 7.01 4.26
C GLY A 154 -6.85 5.88 5.28
N GLY A 155 -7.91 5.73 6.10
CA GLY A 155 -7.95 4.75 7.19
C GLY A 155 -7.92 3.29 6.75
N VAL A 156 -7.80 2.38 7.71
CA VAL A 156 -7.44 0.96 7.50
C VAL A 156 -8.31 0.22 6.48
N ALA A 157 -9.63 0.42 6.50
CA ALA A 157 -10.55 -0.22 5.56
C ALA A 157 -10.37 0.25 4.11
N SER A 158 -9.66 1.35 3.89
CA SER A 158 -9.36 1.86 2.54
C SER A 158 -8.40 0.97 1.77
N SER A 159 -7.75 0.00 2.41
CA SER A 159 -6.89 -0.97 1.72
C SER A 159 -7.65 -1.81 0.70
N LEU A 160 -8.90 -2.18 0.97
CA LEU A 160 -9.76 -2.90 0.01
C LEU A 160 -10.07 -2.02 -1.20
N ASP A 161 -10.51 -0.78 -0.97
CA ASP A 161 -10.81 0.17 -2.05
C ASP A 161 -9.57 0.53 -2.86
N LEU A 162 -8.43 0.75 -2.20
CA LEU A 162 -7.18 1.05 -2.87
C LEU A 162 -6.71 -0.15 -3.69
N GLY A 163 -6.82 -1.37 -3.18
CA GLY A 163 -6.54 -2.59 -3.94
C GLY A 163 -7.36 -2.67 -5.22
N LEU A 164 -8.69 -2.51 -5.13
CA LEU A 164 -9.59 -2.49 -6.29
C LEU A 164 -9.30 -1.31 -7.23
N TYR A 165 -8.97 -0.15 -6.69
CA TYR A 165 -8.59 1.03 -7.48
C TYR A 165 -7.31 0.80 -8.27
N LEU A 166 -6.29 0.18 -7.67
CA LEU A 166 -5.05 -0.17 -8.35
C LEU A 166 -5.30 -1.25 -9.42
N VAL A 167 -6.21 -2.21 -9.16
CA VAL A 167 -6.65 -3.16 -10.20
C VAL A 167 -7.25 -2.41 -11.39
N GLU A 168 -8.18 -1.49 -11.14
CA GLU A 168 -8.80 -0.68 -12.19
C GLU A 168 -7.78 0.16 -12.95
N LYS A 169 -6.85 0.80 -12.24
CA LYS A 169 -5.81 1.65 -12.82
C LYS A 169 -4.88 0.90 -13.78
N PHE A 170 -4.54 -0.36 -13.49
CA PHE A 170 -3.53 -1.10 -14.26
C PHE A 170 -4.08 -2.21 -15.16
N TRP A 171 -5.27 -2.74 -14.89
CA TRP A 171 -5.92 -3.80 -15.68
C TRP A 171 -7.34 -3.43 -16.16
N GLY A 172 -7.81 -2.22 -15.86
CA GLY A 172 -9.07 -1.68 -16.35
C GLY A 172 -10.29 -2.03 -15.50
N GLN A 173 -11.38 -1.32 -15.77
CA GLN A 173 -12.66 -1.48 -15.07
C GLN A 173 -13.20 -2.93 -15.10
N PRO A 174 -13.11 -3.70 -16.21
CA PRO A 174 -13.63 -5.08 -16.24
C PRO A 174 -12.91 -6.02 -15.26
N ALA A 175 -11.59 -5.85 -15.08
CA ALA A 175 -10.80 -6.61 -14.12
C ALA A 175 -11.25 -6.32 -12.69
N ARG A 176 -11.40 -5.04 -12.34
CA ARG A 176 -11.92 -4.61 -11.05
C ARG A 176 -13.33 -5.16 -10.80
N ALA A 177 -14.23 -5.07 -11.78
CA ALA A 177 -15.61 -5.55 -11.66
C ALA A 177 -15.66 -7.07 -11.40
N THR A 178 -14.84 -7.84 -12.10
CA THR A 178 -14.70 -9.29 -11.89
C THR A 178 -14.26 -9.60 -10.46
N ILE A 179 -13.20 -8.94 -9.99
CA ILE A 179 -12.64 -9.15 -8.66
C ILE A 179 -13.63 -8.70 -7.57
N SER A 180 -14.22 -7.51 -7.70
CA SER A 180 -15.17 -7.01 -6.69
C SER A 180 -16.42 -7.87 -6.58
N THR A 181 -16.91 -8.41 -7.70
CA THR A 181 -18.05 -9.33 -7.71
C THR A 181 -17.69 -10.63 -7.00
N GLN A 182 -16.52 -11.19 -7.31
CA GLN A 182 -16.06 -12.43 -6.68
C GLN A 182 -15.76 -12.25 -5.18
N MET A 183 -15.32 -11.06 -4.75
CA MET A 183 -15.15 -10.72 -3.34
C MET A 183 -16.47 -10.47 -2.60
N GLU A 184 -17.59 -10.39 -3.32
CA GLU A 184 -18.85 -9.85 -2.81
C GLU A 184 -18.67 -8.46 -2.16
N TYR A 185 -17.77 -7.65 -2.72
CA TYR A 185 -17.45 -6.34 -2.18
C TYR A 185 -18.57 -5.34 -2.52
N ARG A 186 -19.55 -5.27 -1.62
CA ARG A 186 -20.73 -4.39 -1.67
C ARG A 186 -21.07 -3.89 -0.26
N GLY A 187 -21.90 -2.85 -0.18
CA GLY A 187 -22.46 -2.41 1.10
C GLY A 187 -23.25 -3.54 1.77
N TYR A 188 -23.25 -3.58 3.10
CA TYR A 188 -24.08 -4.51 3.86
C TYR A 188 -25.46 -3.90 4.11
N ALA A 189 -26.49 -4.74 4.02
CA ALA A 189 -27.81 -4.47 4.55
C ALA A 189 -28.22 -5.73 5.31
N ALA A 190 -28.45 -5.60 6.62
CA ALA A 190 -29.01 -6.69 7.42
C ALA A 190 -30.54 -6.68 7.25
N ILE A 191 -31.14 -7.86 7.14
CA ILE A 191 -32.59 -8.07 7.24
C ILE A 191 -32.93 -8.26 8.71
#